data_AF-A0A6N2EF53-F1
#
_entry.id   AF-A0A6N2EF53-F1
#
_cell.length_a   1.000
_cell.length_b   1.000
_cell.length_c   1.000
_cell.angle_alpha   90.00
_cell.angle_beta   90.00
_cell.angle_gamma   90.00
#
_symmetry.space_group_name_H-M   'P 1'
#
loop_
_entity.id
_entity.type
_entity.pdbx_description
1 polymer ?
#
loop_
_entity_poly.entity_id
_entity_poly.type
_entity_poly.pdbx_seq_one_letter_code
_entity_poly.pdbx_strand_id
1 'polypeptide(L)'
;MTYRYIATSVAGFVQQLAVAYINHGYVFYVAGHIPPGSDADAIDRKLMDKYGVAKSRWQRARRKLLGKANVHYLRWGSFWVLLANHGDHRIFQEEKDVLRDVRREPIAFCGYSIGYRLGNDGKGHVSVRIHPTEERWLKLFMVQFGRMATVEEVEAEFARLRFEPYAPVVRQLYGVLRAVNKARKLAGLPPADWKCVRTRRRVVRPFEPEKYRRAA
;
A
#
# COMPACT_ATOMS: atom_id res chain seq x y z
N MET A 1 25.05 2.38 -8.66
CA MET A 1 23.61 2.07 -8.81
C MET A 1 22.81 3.31 -8.47
N THR A 2 22.02 3.82 -9.41
CA THR A 2 21.11 4.95 -9.22
C THR A 2 19.98 4.56 -8.26
N TYR A 3 19.63 5.44 -7.32
CA TYR A 3 18.51 5.21 -6.40
C TYR A 3 17.19 5.28 -7.18
N ARG A 4 16.38 4.22 -7.12
CA ARG A 4 15.06 4.15 -7.78
C ARG A 4 13.98 4.48 -6.76
N TYR A 5 13.08 5.41 -7.11
CA TYR A 5 12.09 5.95 -6.19
C TYR A 5 10.74 6.29 -6.82
N ILE A 6 10.62 6.30 -8.15
CA ILE A 6 9.35 6.57 -8.84
C ILE A 6 8.68 5.24 -9.16
N ALA A 7 7.60 4.92 -8.46
CA ALA A 7 6.79 3.75 -8.74
C ALA A 7 5.98 3.95 -10.03
N THR A 8 5.92 2.91 -10.86
CA THR A 8 5.25 2.95 -12.17
C THR A 8 3.80 2.47 -12.13
N SER A 9 3.33 1.97 -10.98
CA SER A 9 1.96 1.52 -10.77
C SER A 9 1.59 1.58 -9.29
N VAL A 10 0.30 1.63 -8.99
CA VAL A 10 -0.22 1.54 -7.61
C VAL A 10 0.25 0.25 -6.94
N ALA A 11 0.15 -0.89 -7.63
CA ALA A 11 0.63 -2.17 -7.12
C ALA A 11 2.14 -2.13 -6.78
N GLY A 12 2.94 -1.51 -7.64
CA GLY A 12 4.38 -1.31 -7.42
C GLY A 12 4.66 -0.46 -6.19
N PHE A 13 3.96 0.66 -6.04
CA PHE A 13 4.09 1.54 -4.87
C PHE A 13 3.74 0.79 -3.58
N VAL A 14 2.58 0.13 -3.53
CA VAL A 14 2.12 -0.63 -2.35
C VAL A 14 3.10 -1.77 -2.03
N GLN A 15 3.57 -2.50 -3.03
CA GLN A 15 4.55 -3.58 -2.84
C GLN A 15 5.86 -3.05 -2.26
N GLN A 16 6.40 -1.96 -2.84
CA GLN A 16 7.65 -1.38 -2.38
C GLN A 16 7.51 -0.85 -0.94
N LEU A 17 6.44 -0.12 -0.66
CA LEU A 17 6.16 0.44 0.65
C LEU A 17 5.99 -0.65 1.72
N ALA A 18 5.12 -1.63 1.46
CA ALA A 18 4.79 -2.65 2.45
C ALA A 18 5.92 -3.69 2.61
N VAL A 19 6.41 -4.25 1.50
CA VAL A 19 7.33 -5.40 1.51
C VAL A 19 8.78 -4.95 1.69
N ALA A 20 9.22 -3.90 0.99
CA ALA A 20 10.63 -3.51 0.98
C ALA A 20 10.99 -2.48 2.07
N TYR A 21 10.03 -1.72 2.59
CA TYR A 21 10.29 -0.69 3.61
C TYR A 21 9.69 -1.04 4.97
N ILE A 22 8.36 -1.03 5.12
CA ILE A 22 7.72 -1.20 6.44
C ILE A 22 8.12 -2.54 7.08
N ASN A 23 8.09 -3.62 6.30
CA ASN A 23 8.50 -4.95 6.77
C ASN A 23 9.97 -5.02 7.23
N HIS A 24 10.82 -4.07 6.81
CA HIS A 24 12.23 -3.98 7.18
C HIS A 24 12.52 -2.88 8.23
N GLY A 25 11.48 -2.46 8.96
CA GLY A 25 11.59 -1.58 10.12
C GLY A 25 11.61 -0.08 9.81
N TYR A 26 11.27 0.32 8.59
CA TYR A 26 11.05 1.73 8.25
C TYR A 26 9.62 2.11 8.63
N VAL A 27 9.43 2.43 9.92
CA VAL A 27 8.11 2.60 10.55
C VAL A 27 7.69 4.05 10.75
N PHE A 28 8.63 5.00 10.69
CA PHE A 28 8.33 6.43 10.77
C PHE A 28 8.19 7.00 9.38
N TYR A 29 7.23 7.89 9.16
CA TYR A 29 7.03 8.45 7.84
C TYR A 29 6.54 9.89 7.86
N VAL A 30 6.88 10.59 6.77
CA VAL A 30 6.24 11.85 6.35
C VAL A 30 5.69 11.59 4.95
N ALA A 31 4.48 12.04 4.68
CA ALA A 31 3.87 11.92 3.36
C ALA A 31 3.30 13.26 2.91
N GLY A 32 3.27 13.46 1.60
CA GLY A 32 2.73 14.69 1.02
C GLY A 32 2.43 14.54 -0.45
N HIS A 33 2.01 15.65 -1.04
CA HIS A 33 1.77 15.76 -2.48
C HIS A 33 2.65 16.87 -3.07
N ILE A 34 3.14 16.64 -4.29
CA ILE A 34 3.75 17.69 -5.11
C ILE A 34 2.63 18.64 -5.54
N PRO A 35 2.77 19.96 -5.31
CA PRO A 35 1.78 20.93 -5.75
C PRO A 35 1.63 20.94 -7.28
N PRO A 36 0.42 21.16 -7.81
CA PRO A 36 0.21 21.29 -9.26
C PRO A 36 1.12 22.36 -9.88
N GLY A 37 1.66 22.08 -11.06
CA GLY A 37 2.54 23.00 -11.79
C GLY A 37 3.99 23.08 -11.26
N SER A 38 4.32 22.40 -10.16
CA SER A 38 5.69 22.34 -9.67
C SER A 38 6.55 21.33 -10.43
N ASP A 39 7.86 21.58 -10.51
CA ASP A 39 8.84 20.60 -11.00
C ASP A 39 9.02 19.48 -9.96
N ALA A 40 8.43 18.33 -10.28
CA ALA A 40 8.48 17.13 -9.44
C ALA A 40 9.92 16.66 -9.20
N ASP A 41 10.76 16.67 -10.23
CA ASP A 41 12.13 16.12 -10.16
C ASP A 41 13.06 17.04 -9.36
N ALA A 42 12.81 18.36 -9.39
CA ALA A 42 13.50 19.29 -8.50
C ALA A 42 13.12 19.06 -7.03
N ILE A 43 11.83 18.86 -6.74
CA ILE A 43 11.35 18.56 -5.37
C ILE A 43 11.92 17.23 -4.87
N ASP A 44 11.91 16.20 -5.72
CA ASP A 44 12.46 14.88 -5.38
C ASP A 44 13.93 14.98 -5.02
N ARG A 45 14.74 15.66 -5.85
CA ARG A 45 16.16 15.88 -5.58
C ARG A 45 16.36 16.62 -4.27
N LYS A 46 15.62 17.72 -4.06
CA LYS A 46 15.67 18.50 -2.81
C LYS A 46 15.40 17.62 -1.59
N LEU A 47 14.35 16.79 -1.60
CA LEU A 47 14.03 15.90 -0.48
C LEU A 47 15.09 14.80 -0.30
N MET A 48 15.51 14.15 -1.39
CA MET A 48 16.51 13.09 -1.34
C MET A 48 17.86 13.58 -0.83
N ASP A 49 18.29 14.76 -1.25
CA ASP A 49 19.55 15.37 -0.82
C ASP A 49 19.46 15.82 0.64
N LYS A 50 18.37 16.52 1.00
CA LYS A 50 18.13 17.01 2.37
C LYS A 50 18.23 15.90 3.40
N TYR A 51 17.60 14.74 3.14
CA TYR A 51 17.57 13.59 4.05
C TYR A 51 18.58 12.48 3.69
N GLY A 52 19.47 12.72 2.72
CA GLY A 52 20.52 11.80 2.34
C GLY A 52 20.04 10.38 1.99
N VAL A 53 18.96 10.27 1.20
CA VAL A 53 18.24 9.02 0.89
C VAL A 53 19.06 8.04 0.04
N ALA A 54 19.81 8.55 -0.93
CA ALA A 54 20.54 7.77 -1.92
C ALA A 54 21.81 7.10 -1.33
N LYS A 55 21.62 6.13 -0.44
CA LYS A 55 22.70 5.32 0.16
C LYS A 55 22.76 3.93 -0.43
N SER A 56 23.96 3.39 -0.56
CA SER A 56 24.17 1.98 -0.90
C SER A 56 23.70 1.06 0.24
N ARG A 57 23.50 -0.23 -0.06
CA ARG A 57 23.18 -1.25 0.96
C ARG A 57 24.21 -1.25 2.09
N TRP A 58 25.50 -1.18 1.73
CA TRP A 58 26.61 -1.19 2.68
C TRP A 58 26.66 0.07 3.54
N GLN A 59 26.41 1.24 2.95
CA GLN A 59 26.29 2.49 3.70
C GLN A 59 25.11 2.44 4.70
N ARG A 60 23.96 1.90 4.30
CA ARG A 60 22.81 1.74 5.21
C ARG A 60 23.13 0.78 6.35
N ALA A 61 23.76 -0.36 6.06
CA ALA A 61 24.15 -1.34 7.07
C ALA A 61 25.11 -0.73 8.10
N ARG A 62 26.18 -0.04 7.65
CA ARG A 62 27.13 0.65 8.52
C ARG A 62 26.45 1.72 9.39
N ARG A 63 25.52 2.49 8.81
CA ARG A 63 24.76 3.50 9.57
C ARG A 63 23.93 2.87 10.69
N LYS A 64 23.24 1.75 10.42
CA LYS A 64 22.47 1.04 11.45
C LYS A 64 23.35 0.58 12.61
N LEU A 65 24.57 0.09 12.34
CA LEU A 65 25.54 -0.29 13.37
C LEU A 65 25.99 0.89 14.24
N LEU A 66 26.06 2.08 13.66
CA LEU A 66 26.41 3.32 14.36
C LEU A 66 25.21 4.01 15.02
N GLY A 67 24.07 3.31 15.17
CA GLY A 67 22.85 3.87 15.75
C GLY A 67 22.16 4.94 14.88
N LYS A 68 22.60 5.14 13.63
CA LYS A 68 22.04 6.15 12.72
C LYS A 68 20.87 5.59 11.91
N ALA A 69 19.81 6.37 11.82
CA ALA A 69 18.68 6.03 10.96
C ALA A 69 19.03 6.21 9.47
N ASN A 70 18.30 5.48 8.63
CA ASN A 70 18.29 5.56 7.18
C ASN A 70 16.91 6.02 6.73
N VAL A 71 16.87 6.77 5.64
CA VAL A 71 15.64 7.26 5.04
C VAL A 71 15.50 6.70 3.63
N HIS A 72 14.28 6.30 3.28
CA HIS A 72 13.85 5.97 1.93
C HIS A 72 12.87 7.03 1.42
N TYR A 73 12.96 7.34 0.13
CA TYR A 73 11.98 8.12 -0.60
C TYR A 73 11.27 7.23 -1.62
N LEU A 74 9.96 7.40 -1.76
CA LEU A 74 9.12 6.72 -2.73
C LEU A 74 8.00 7.67 -3.21
N ARG A 75 7.77 7.71 -4.53
CA ARG A 75 6.76 8.56 -5.16
C ARG A 75 5.92 7.80 -6.18
N TRP A 76 4.64 8.15 -6.28
CA TRP A 76 3.75 7.76 -7.38
C TRP A 76 2.90 8.98 -7.77
N GLY A 77 3.01 9.41 -9.03
CA GLY A 77 2.39 10.66 -9.48
C GLY A 77 2.86 11.84 -8.61
N SER A 78 1.91 12.57 -8.03
CA SER A 78 2.18 13.65 -7.07
C SER A 78 2.39 13.17 -5.63
N PHE A 79 1.91 11.98 -5.26
CA PHE A 79 1.99 11.49 -3.88
C PHE A 79 3.38 10.94 -3.58
N TRP A 80 3.97 11.38 -2.48
CA TRP A 80 5.30 10.93 -2.04
C TRP A 80 5.31 10.58 -0.55
N VAL A 81 6.28 9.75 -0.18
CA VAL A 81 6.55 9.36 1.19
C VAL A 81 8.05 9.28 1.47
N LEU A 82 8.46 9.85 2.60
CA LEU A 82 9.75 9.60 3.24
C LEU A 82 9.53 8.59 4.36
N LEU A 83 10.35 7.53 4.43
CA LEU A 83 10.29 6.54 5.50
C LEU A 83 11.62 6.41 6.21
N ALA A 84 11.60 6.47 7.54
CA ALA A 84 12.78 6.29 8.38
C ALA A 84 12.64 5.05 9.26
N ASN A 85 13.75 4.34 9.47
CA ASN A 85 13.86 3.39 10.56
C ASN A 85 14.35 4.10 11.83
N HIS A 86 14.36 3.40 12.97
CA HIS A 86 14.93 3.92 14.21
C HIS A 86 16.42 4.30 14.08
N GLY A 87 16.83 5.32 14.84
CA GLY A 87 18.20 5.80 14.99
C GLY A 87 18.32 7.31 14.76
N ASP A 88 19.54 7.84 14.93
CA ASP A 88 19.79 9.28 14.82
C ASP A 88 19.70 9.75 13.37
N HIS A 89 18.81 10.72 13.12
CA HIS A 89 18.67 11.40 11.83
C HIS A 89 17.91 12.72 11.97
N ARG A 90 18.29 13.73 11.19
CA ARG A 90 17.66 15.06 11.21
C ARG A 90 16.15 15.06 10.96
N ILE A 91 15.63 14.05 10.26
CA ILE A 91 14.18 13.91 9.98
C ILE A 91 13.35 13.89 11.28
N PHE A 92 13.88 13.33 12.37
CA PHE A 92 13.18 13.26 13.66
C PHE A 92 13.12 14.61 14.38
N GLN A 93 13.98 15.56 14.01
CA GLN A 93 14.02 16.90 14.61
C GLN A 93 13.27 17.90 13.73
N GLU A 94 13.57 17.90 12.43
CA GLU A 94 13.03 18.87 11.47
C GLU A 94 11.57 18.59 11.09
N GLU A 95 11.15 17.32 11.07
CA GLU A 95 9.78 16.95 10.69
C GLU A 95 8.92 16.54 11.90
N LYS A 96 9.37 16.81 13.13
CA LYS A 96 8.77 16.30 14.37
C LYS A 96 7.25 16.50 14.45
N ASP A 97 6.74 17.62 13.93
CA ASP A 97 5.34 18.02 14.04
C ASP A 97 4.44 17.29 13.02
N VAL A 98 5.03 16.73 11.95
CA VAL A 98 4.33 16.02 10.89
C VAL A 98 4.75 14.56 10.75
N LEU A 99 5.78 14.13 11.48
CA LEU A 99 6.30 12.78 11.49
C LEU A 99 5.31 11.84 12.19
N ARG A 100 4.91 10.80 11.47
CA ARG A 100 3.95 9.79 11.95
C ARG A 100 4.61 8.44 12.10
N ASP A 101 3.95 7.56 12.85
CA ASP A 101 4.36 6.17 13.05
C ASP A 101 3.33 5.23 12.43
N VAL A 102 3.74 4.44 11.44
CA VAL A 102 2.88 3.51 10.68
C VAL A 102 2.24 2.41 11.53
N ARG A 103 2.76 2.18 12.75
CA ARG A 103 2.19 1.27 13.75
C ARG A 103 0.95 1.86 14.44
N ARG A 104 0.84 3.18 14.49
CA ARG A 104 -0.26 3.92 15.12
C ARG A 104 -1.18 4.53 14.06
N GLU A 105 -0.59 5.11 13.02
CA GLU A 105 -1.25 5.84 11.95
C GLU A 105 -0.86 5.22 10.60
N PRO A 106 -1.67 4.30 10.05
CA PRO A 106 -1.40 3.70 8.75
C PRO A 106 -1.37 4.73 7.61
N ILE A 107 -0.53 4.49 6.60
CA ILE A 107 -0.48 5.32 5.40
C ILE A 107 -1.72 5.04 4.55
N ALA A 108 -2.52 6.07 4.29
CA ALA A 108 -3.63 6.03 3.34
C ALA A 108 -3.10 6.33 1.93
N PHE A 109 -3.34 5.43 0.97
CA PHE A 109 -2.87 5.58 -0.40
C PHE A 109 -3.74 4.80 -1.39
N CYS A 110 -4.27 5.45 -2.43
CA CYS A 110 -5.08 4.81 -3.49
C CYS A 110 -6.15 3.84 -2.99
N GLY A 111 -6.83 4.21 -1.91
CA GLY A 111 -7.87 3.41 -1.27
C GLY A 111 -7.36 2.25 -0.39
N TYR A 112 -6.06 2.14 -0.19
CA TYR A 112 -5.45 1.25 0.81
C TYR A 112 -5.23 1.97 2.14
N SER A 113 -5.20 1.18 3.21
CA SER A 113 -4.62 1.53 4.51
C SER A 113 -3.43 0.59 4.74
N ILE A 114 -2.23 1.15 4.79
CA ILE A 114 -0.96 0.42 4.84
C ILE A 114 -0.29 0.69 6.18
N GLY A 115 -0.39 -0.27 7.09
CA GLY A 115 0.03 -0.15 8.48
C GLY A 115 0.98 -1.25 8.92
N TYR A 116 1.23 -1.31 10.22
CA TYR A 116 1.87 -2.43 10.89
C TYR A 116 1.02 -2.83 12.09
N ARG A 117 0.64 -4.11 12.20
CA ARG A 117 -0.33 -4.59 13.21
C ARG A 117 0.12 -5.91 13.80
N LEU A 118 -0.35 -6.19 15.01
CA LEU A 118 -0.18 -7.51 15.62
C LEU A 118 -0.93 -8.56 14.80
N GLY A 119 -0.26 -9.66 14.49
CA GLY A 119 -0.85 -10.87 13.94
C GLY A 119 -1.41 -11.75 15.05
N ASN A 120 -2.12 -12.82 14.64
CA ASN A 120 -2.66 -13.80 15.57
C ASN A 120 -1.55 -14.62 16.28
N ASP A 121 -0.34 -14.59 15.74
CA ASP A 121 0.87 -15.19 16.31
C ASP A 121 1.54 -14.30 17.38
N GLY A 122 0.92 -13.18 17.74
CA GLY A 122 1.47 -12.20 18.69
C GLY A 122 2.66 -11.42 18.15
N LYS A 123 3.00 -11.55 16.86
CA LYS A 123 4.10 -10.81 16.23
C LYS A 123 3.59 -9.64 15.43
N GLY A 124 4.42 -8.62 15.28
CA GLY A 124 4.12 -7.50 14.41
C GLY A 124 4.28 -7.87 12.93
N HIS A 125 3.29 -7.53 12.12
CA HIS A 125 3.30 -7.77 10.67
C HIS A 125 2.88 -6.51 9.92
N VAL A 126 3.48 -6.30 8.75
CA VAL A 126 2.95 -5.31 7.80
C VAL A 126 1.52 -5.69 7.41
N SER A 127 0.62 -4.73 7.44
CA SER A 127 -0.81 -4.93 7.21
C SER A 127 -1.29 -4.00 6.10
N VAL A 128 -1.49 -4.56 4.91
CA VAL A 128 -2.12 -3.87 3.78
C VAL A 128 -3.59 -4.23 3.77
N ARG A 129 -4.46 -3.23 3.86
CA ARG A 129 -5.93 -3.35 3.92
C ARG A 129 -6.57 -2.43 2.90
N ILE A 130 -7.81 -2.71 2.54
CA ILE A 130 -8.69 -1.70 1.94
C ILE A 130 -8.97 -0.65 3.03
N HIS A 131 -8.87 0.62 2.69
CA HIS A 131 -9.12 1.72 3.62
C HIS A 131 -10.55 1.62 4.19
N PRO A 132 -10.79 1.87 5.49
CA PRO A 132 -12.10 1.60 6.11
C PRO A 132 -13.28 2.28 5.42
N THR A 133 -13.09 3.52 4.96
CA THR A 133 -14.12 4.25 4.21
C THR A 133 -14.39 3.60 2.84
N GLU A 134 -13.34 3.20 2.13
CA GLU A 134 -13.44 2.53 0.83
C GLU A 134 -14.07 1.14 0.95
N GLU A 135 -13.72 0.37 1.99
CA GLU A 135 -14.32 -0.94 2.26
C GLU A 135 -15.82 -0.80 2.52
N ARG A 136 -16.22 0.21 3.30
CA ARG A 136 -17.63 0.49 3.58
C ARG A 136 -18.40 0.82 2.30
N TRP A 137 -17.88 1.72 1.47
CA TRP A 137 -18.51 2.08 0.20
C TRP A 137 -18.58 0.91 -0.76
N LEU A 138 -17.48 0.17 -0.92
CA LEU A 138 -17.43 -1.05 -1.74
C LEU A 138 -18.49 -2.06 -1.27
N LYS A 139 -18.61 -2.28 0.04
CA LYS A 139 -19.59 -3.21 0.58
C LYS A 139 -21.02 -2.78 0.27
N LEU A 140 -21.35 -1.51 0.45
CA LEU A 140 -22.68 -0.97 0.15
C LEU A 140 -23.01 -1.12 -1.34
N PHE A 141 -22.09 -0.70 -2.21
CA PHE A 141 -22.22 -0.84 -3.66
C PHE A 141 -22.43 -2.29 -4.07
N MET A 142 -21.54 -3.21 -3.66
CA MET A 142 -21.61 -4.62 -4.05
C MET A 142 -22.89 -5.30 -3.57
N VAL A 143 -23.38 -4.95 -2.36
CA VAL A 143 -24.64 -5.49 -1.84
C VAL A 143 -25.84 -5.00 -2.65
N GLN A 144 -25.88 -3.71 -3.00
CA GLN A 144 -26.94 -3.17 -3.83
C GLN A 144 -26.91 -3.77 -5.25
N PHE A 145 -25.72 -3.77 -5.88
CA PHE A 145 -25.50 -4.36 -7.19
C PHE A 145 -25.91 -5.84 -7.23
N GLY A 146 -25.48 -6.62 -6.24
CA GLY A 146 -25.76 -8.05 -6.18
C GLY A 146 -27.25 -8.40 -6.04
N ARG A 147 -28.14 -7.46 -5.70
CA ARG A 147 -29.60 -7.70 -5.67
C ARG A 147 -30.27 -7.56 -7.03
N MET A 148 -29.58 -6.94 -7.99
CA MET A 148 -30.11 -6.65 -9.33
C MET A 148 -29.36 -7.42 -10.43
N ALA A 149 -28.12 -7.81 -10.16
CA ALA A 149 -27.23 -8.46 -11.12
C ALA A 149 -27.38 -10.00 -11.14
N THR A 150 -26.99 -10.62 -12.25
CA THR A 150 -26.82 -12.08 -12.33
C THR A 150 -25.63 -12.53 -11.48
N VAL A 151 -25.47 -13.85 -11.31
CA VAL A 151 -24.33 -14.37 -10.54
C VAL A 151 -23.01 -14.10 -11.27
N GLU A 152 -22.99 -14.26 -12.58
CA GLU A 152 -21.84 -14.03 -13.46
C GLU A 152 -21.39 -12.57 -13.41
N GLU A 153 -22.34 -11.63 -13.40
CA GLU A 153 -22.06 -10.20 -13.28
C GLU A 153 -21.43 -9.85 -11.93
N VAL A 154 -21.93 -10.43 -10.83
CA VAL A 154 -21.33 -10.26 -9.49
C VAL A 154 -19.91 -10.81 -9.47
N GLU A 155 -19.68 -12.00 -10.00
CA GLU A 155 -18.36 -12.62 -10.03
C GLU A 155 -17.37 -11.83 -10.90
N ALA A 156 -17.82 -11.32 -12.05
CA ALA A 156 -17.04 -10.45 -12.91
C ALA A 156 -16.66 -9.14 -12.21
N GLU A 157 -17.57 -8.56 -11.41
CA GLU A 157 -17.30 -7.35 -10.66
C GLU A 157 -16.24 -7.57 -9.56
N PHE A 158 -16.30 -8.68 -8.83
CA PHE A 158 -15.24 -9.07 -7.89
C PHE A 158 -13.89 -9.23 -8.59
N ALA A 159 -13.86 -9.83 -9.78
CA ALA A 159 -12.64 -10.05 -10.55
C ALA A 159 -11.99 -8.73 -11.03
N ARG A 160 -12.79 -7.67 -11.23
CA ARG A 160 -12.33 -6.34 -11.67
C ARG A 160 -11.79 -5.46 -10.55
N LEU A 161 -11.97 -5.82 -9.28
CA LEU A 161 -11.52 -5.01 -8.17
C LEU A 161 -10.01 -4.75 -8.23
N ARG A 162 -9.64 -3.46 -8.19
CA ARG A 162 -8.25 -2.98 -8.31
C ARG A 162 -7.32 -3.36 -7.15
N PHE A 163 -7.85 -3.98 -6.11
CA PHE A 163 -7.08 -4.26 -4.89
C PHE A 163 -6.21 -5.49 -5.06
N GLU A 164 -4.91 -5.34 -4.82
CA GLU A 164 -3.97 -6.47 -4.78
C GLU A 164 -4.26 -7.32 -3.54
N PRO A 165 -4.32 -8.65 -3.69
CA PRO A 165 -4.83 -9.55 -2.66
C PRO A 165 -3.77 -9.86 -1.59
N TYR A 166 -3.48 -8.85 -0.76
CA TYR A 166 -2.82 -9.07 0.52
C TYR A 166 -3.77 -9.82 1.46
N ALA A 167 -3.25 -10.64 2.36
CA ALA A 167 -4.09 -11.47 3.24
C ALA A 167 -5.21 -10.69 3.97
N PRO A 168 -4.98 -9.47 4.51
CA PRO A 168 -6.06 -8.67 5.08
C PRO A 168 -7.09 -8.18 4.03
N VAL A 169 -6.66 -7.73 2.85
CA VAL A 169 -7.55 -7.35 1.73
C VAL A 169 -8.44 -8.53 1.33
N VAL A 170 -7.88 -9.73 1.17
CA VAL A 170 -8.64 -10.94 0.82
C VAL A 170 -9.71 -11.23 1.87
N ARG A 171 -9.36 -11.11 3.17
CA ARG A 171 -10.34 -11.29 4.26
C ARG A 171 -11.46 -10.25 4.22
N GLN A 172 -11.14 -8.99 3.91
CA GLN A 172 -12.13 -7.92 3.75
C GLN A 172 -13.07 -8.22 2.56
N LEU A 173 -12.53 -8.63 1.42
CA LEU A 173 -13.31 -9.00 0.23
C LEU A 173 -14.21 -10.22 0.46
N TYR A 174 -13.75 -11.25 1.18
CA TYR A 174 -14.64 -12.33 1.60
C TYR A 174 -15.74 -11.85 2.56
N GLY A 175 -15.46 -10.84 3.39
CA GLY A 175 -16.48 -10.17 4.20
C GLY A 175 -17.55 -9.48 3.35
N VAL A 176 -17.13 -8.82 2.26
CA VAL A 176 -18.05 -8.23 1.28
C VAL A 176 -18.87 -9.32 0.57
N LEU A 177 -18.23 -10.37 0.05
CA LEU A 177 -18.93 -11.48 -0.63
C LEU A 177 -19.97 -12.15 0.26
N ARG A 178 -19.66 -12.38 1.55
CA ARG A 178 -20.65 -12.92 2.49
C ARG A 178 -21.88 -12.01 2.62
N ALA A 179 -21.69 -10.69 2.64
CA ALA A 179 -22.79 -9.75 2.70
C ALA A 179 -23.63 -9.75 1.41
N VAL A 180 -22.96 -9.83 0.25
CA VAL A 180 -23.61 -9.96 -1.06
C VAL A 180 -24.45 -11.23 -1.12
N ASN A 181 -23.86 -12.39 -0.80
CA ASN A 181 -24.57 -13.67 -0.84
C ASN A 181 -25.72 -13.74 0.17
N LYS A 182 -25.60 -13.08 1.33
CA LYS A 182 -26.73 -12.92 2.27
C LYS A 182 -27.87 -12.13 1.63
N ALA A 183 -27.58 -11.00 0.98
CA ALA A 183 -28.60 -10.19 0.31
C ALA A 183 -29.25 -10.92 -0.87
N ARG A 184 -28.46 -11.66 -1.66
CA ARG A 184 -28.94 -12.49 -2.77
C ARG A 184 -29.86 -13.59 -2.30
N LYS A 185 -29.48 -14.32 -1.25
CA LYS A 185 -30.33 -15.36 -0.64
C LYS A 185 -31.69 -14.81 -0.19
N LEU A 186 -31.71 -13.63 0.44
CA LEU A 186 -32.96 -12.98 0.85
C LEU A 186 -33.86 -12.55 -0.33
N ALA A 187 -33.27 -12.34 -1.50
CA ALA A 187 -33.97 -12.01 -2.73
C ALA A 187 -34.31 -13.24 -3.60
N GLY A 188 -34.05 -14.47 -3.12
CA GLY A 188 -34.27 -15.70 -3.90
C GLY A 188 -33.26 -15.90 -5.05
N LEU A 189 -32.14 -15.17 -5.05
CA LEU A 189 -31.11 -15.25 -6.09
C LEU A 189 -30.00 -16.25 -5.72
N PRO A 190 -29.39 -16.93 -6.70
CA PRO A 190 -28.29 -17.87 -6.45
C PRO A 190 -27.05 -17.14 -5.91
N PRO A 191 -26.29 -17.71 -4.95
CA PRO A 191 -25.08 -17.09 -4.42
C PRO A 191 -23.94 -17.12 -5.44
N ALA A 192 -23.04 -16.14 -5.38
CA ALA A 192 -21.78 -16.15 -6.13
C ALA A 192 -20.75 -17.07 -5.47
N ASP A 193 -19.93 -17.74 -6.28
CA ASP A 193 -18.87 -18.64 -5.80
C ASP A 193 -17.77 -17.83 -5.09
N TRP A 194 -17.20 -18.41 -4.03
CA TRP A 194 -16.06 -17.83 -3.31
C TRP A 194 -14.83 -17.63 -4.19
N LYS A 195 -14.70 -18.39 -5.28
CA LYS A 195 -13.60 -18.29 -6.26
C LYS A 195 -13.57 -16.96 -7.01
N CYS A 196 -14.64 -16.16 -7.00
CA CYS A 196 -14.62 -14.82 -7.60
C CYS A 196 -13.67 -13.86 -6.88
N VAL A 197 -13.33 -14.12 -5.61
CA VAL A 197 -12.36 -13.32 -4.87
C VAL A 197 -10.94 -13.76 -5.27
N ARG A 198 -10.22 -12.86 -5.94
CA ARG A 198 -8.80 -13.06 -6.26
C ARG A 198 -7.97 -13.23 -4.98
N THR A 199 -7.22 -14.33 -4.87
CA THR A 199 -6.39 -14.63 -3.68
C THR A 199 -4.88 -14.55 -3.92
N ARG A 200 -4.45 -14.50 -5.18
CA ARG A 200 -3.03 -14.48 -5.56
C ARG A 200 -2.59 -13.11 -6.04
N ARG A 201 -1.59 -12.55 -5.37
CA ARG A 201 -1.02 -11.24 -5.71
C ARG A 201 -0.13 -11.36 -6.94
N ARG A 202 -0.16 -10.33 -7.80
CA ARG A 202 0.83 -10.18 -8.86
C ARG A 202 2.09 -9.55 -8.30
N VAL A 203 3.21 -10.27 -8.30
CA VAL A 203 4.51 -9.68 -7.95
C VAL A 203 4.96 -8.82 -9.12
N VAL A 204 5.13 -7.53 -8.88
CA VAL A 204 5.51 -6.56 -9.92
C VAL A 204 6.93 -6.06 -9.68
N ARG A 205 7.53 -5.49 -10.72
CA ARG A 205 8.79 -4.75 -10.61
C ARG A 205 8.44 -3.27 -10.36
N PRO A 206 8.58 -2.74 -9.13
CA PRO A 206 7.93 -1.48 -8.75
C PRO A 206 8.32 -0.25 -9.56
N PHE A 207 9.53 -0.26 -10.13
CA PHE A 207 10.15 0.86 -10.81
C PHE A 207 10.31 0.65 -12.33
N GLU A 208 9.85 -0.49 -12.86
CA GLU A 208 9.93 -0.77 -14.30
C GLU A 208 8.61 -0.42 -14.98
N PRO A 209 8.63 0.21 -16.17
CA PRO A 209 7.42 0.46 -16.94
C PRO A 209 6.65 -0.83 -17.23
N GLU A 210 5.32 -0.74 -17.24
CA GLU A 210 4.42 -1.89 -17.43
C GLU A 210 4.69 -2.67 -18.73
N LYS A 211 5.19 -1.99 -19.77
CA LYS A 211 5.59 -2.57 -21.07
C LYS A 211 6.73 -3.61 -21.02
N TYR A 212 7.40 -3.80 -19.89
CA TYR A 212 8.48 -4.79 -19.74
C TYR A 212 8.10 -6.00 -18.86
N ARG A 213 6.83 -6.15 -18.47
CA ARG A 213 6.36 -7.40 -17.85
C ARG A 213 6.32 -8.49 -18.93
N ARG A 214 7.40 -9.26 -19.06
CA ARG A 214 7.29 -10.61 -19.65
C ARG A 214 6.20 -11.34 -18.87
N ALA A 215 5.21 -11.87 -19.59
CA ALA A 215 4.25 -12.80 -19.02
C ALA A 215 5.07 -13.92 -18.37
N ALA A 216 4.96 -14.03 -17.05
CA ALA A 216 5.48 -15.15 -16.28
C ALA A 216 4.29 -16.00 -15.85
#